data_AF-A0A9J6GR03-F1
#
_entry.id   AF-A0A9J6GR03-F1
#
_cell.length_a   1.000
_cell.length_b   1.000
_cell.length_c   1.000
_cell.angle_alpha   90.00
_cell.angle_beta   90.00
_cell.angle_gamma   90.00
#
_symmetry.space_group_name_H-M   'P 1'
#
loop_
_entity.id
_entity.type
_entity.pdbx_description
1 polymer ?
#
loop_
_entity_poly.entity_id
_entity_poly.type
_entity_poly.pdbx_seq_one_letter_code
_entity_poly.pdbx_strand_id
1 'polypeptide(L)'
;MVTIQVLQNAAVQIGRLITRIANKHHGLKGHNLLRLVQAFIISKTCVTPYLKIKKAEKEKIDRIILKATKAAVGIQWLSPQKLLEMGIHNTMDELIEAQRIAQYNTLAGAPTGRTILESLHIPFVDQNGTKATIEEDL
;
A
#
# COMPACT_ATOMS: atom_id res chain seq x y z
N MET A 1 -14.45 14.52 13.45
CA MET A 1 -14.19 14.00 12.09
C MET A 1 -12.96 14.67 11.48
N VAL A 2 -11.80 14.59 12.16
CA VAL A 2 -10.58 15.36 11.84
C VAL A 2 -9.56 14.51 11.06
N THR A 3 -9.53 13.20 11.30
CA THR A 3 -8.55 12.26 10.71
C THR A 3 -8.70 12.07 9.19
N ILE A 4 -9.93 12.10 8.67
CA ILE A 4 -10.19 11.90 7.23
C ILE A 4 -9.78 13.14 6.42
N GLN A 5 -10.05 14.33 6.94
CA GLN A 5 -9.63 15.58 6.32
C GLN A 5 -8.10 15.67 6.26
N VAL A 6 -7.41 15.21 7.31
CA VAL A 6 -5.95 15.10 7.34
C VAL A 6 -5.44 14.15 6.26
N LEU A 7 -6.09 12.99 6.08
CA LEU A 7 -5.72 12.03 5.03
C LEU A 7 -5.92 12.60 3.62
N GLN A 8 -7.04 13.28 3.38
CA GLN A 8 -7.33 13.93 2.10
C GLN A 8 -6.33 15.06 1.81
N ASN A 9 -6.06 15.91 2.79
CA ASN A 9 -5.10 17.01 2.65
C ASN A 9 -3.69 16.47 2.38
N ALA A 10 -3.28 15.40 3.07
CA ALA A 10 -2.01 14.74 2.80
C ALA A 10 -1.95 14.18 1.37
N ALA A 11 -2.98 13.46 0.94
CA ALA A 11 -3.06 12.91 -0.41
C ALA A 11 -2.97 14.00 -1.49
N VAL A 12 -3.65 15.14 -1.31
CA VAL A 12 -3.58 16.29 -2.23
C VAL A 12 -2.20 16.94 -2.23
N GLN A 13 -1.61 17.21 -1.06
CA GLN A 13 -0.26 17.77 -0.96
C GLN A 13 0.77 16.88 -1.66
N ILE A 14 0.53 15.58 -1.66
CA ILE A 14 1.48 14.60 -2.18
C ILE A 14 1.29 14.37 -3.66
N GLY A 15 0.05 14.38 -4.16
CA GLY A 15 -0.19 14.49 -5.58
C GLY A 15 0.53 15.72 -6.17
N ARG A 16 0.53 16.85 -5.46
CA ARG A 16 1.29 18.06 -5.85
C ARG A 16 2.81 17.86 -5.75
N LEU A 17 3.30 17.25 -4.67
CA LEU A 17 4.73 16.97 -4.50
C LEU A 17 5.26 16.03 -5.60
N ILE A 18 4.54 14.95 -5.88
CA ILE A 18 4.85 13.97 -6.93
C ILE A 18 4.85 14.66 -8.29
N THR A 19 3.81 15.45 -8.60
CA THR A 19 3.74 16.21 -9.87
C THR A 19 4.92 17.18 -9.99
N ARG A 20 5.31 17.84 -8.89
CA ARG A 20 6.45 18.77 -8.86
C ARG A 20 7.79 18.05 -9.07
N ILE A 21 7.98 16.88 -8.45
CA ILE A 21 9.21 16.08 -8.58
C ILE A 21 9.31 15.45 -9.97
N ALA A 22 8.18 14.98 -10.52
CA ALA A 22 8.09 14.40 -11.86
C ALA A 22 8.41 15.42 -12.95
N ASN A 23 7.90 16.65 -12.82
CA ASN A 23 7.99 17.68 -13.84
C ASN A 23 9.22 18.60 -13.70
N LYS A 24 10.10 18.41 -12.71
CA LYS A 24 11.33 19.19 -12.57
C LYS A 24 12.34 18.78 -13.65
N HIS A 25 13.17 19.72 -14.15
CA HIS A 25 14.27 19.39 -15.07
C HIS A 25 15.25 18.43 -14.35
N HIS A 26 15.55 17.28 -14.98
CA HIS A 26 16.21 16.11 -14.34
C HIS A 26 15.44 15.47 -13.16
N GLY A 27 14.11 15.61 -13.15
CA GLY A 27 13.23 15.05 -12.12
C GLY A 27 13.25 13.53 -12.04
N LEU A 28 12.76 13.00 -10.92
CA LEU A 28 12.67 11.56 -10.65
C LEU A 28 11.65 10.94 -11.62
N LYS A 29 12.10 10.02 -12.49
CA LYS A 29 11.26 9.40 -13.53
C LYS A 29 11.11 7.90 -13.31
N GLY A 30 10.02 7.34 -13.84
CA GLY A 30 9.80 5.90 -13.92
C GLY A 30 9.71 5.22 -12.55
N HIS A 31 10.50 4.15 -12.38
CA HIS A 31 10.40 3.24 -11.24
C HIS A 31 10.64 3.90 -9.87
N ASN A 32 11.55 4.88 -9.81
CA ASN A 32 11.84 5.58 -8.54
C ASN A 32 10.67 6.46 -8.08
N LEU A 33 9.93 7.04 -9.02
CA LEU A 33 8.75 7.84 -8.69
C LEU A 33 7.57 6.93 -8.27
N LEU A 34 7.42 5.79 -8.93
CA LEU A 34 6.47 4.75 -8.51
C LEU A 34 6.78 4.24 -7.10
N ARG A 35 8.06 3.96 -6.80
CA ARG A 35 8.49 3.55 -5.46
C ARG A 35 8.19 4.61 -4.40
N LEU A 36 8.33 5.89 -4.73
CA LEU A 36 7.97 6.99 -3.83
C LEU A 36 6.45 7.06 -3.58
N VAL A 37 5.65 6.90 -4.64
CA VAL A 37 4.18 6.81 -4.54
C VAL A 37 3.79 5.63 -3.66
N GLN A 38 4.36 4.45 -3.90
CA GLN A 38 4.10 3.22 -3.14
C GLN A 38 4.53 3.35 -1.67
N ALA A 39 5.76 3.80 -1.39
CA ALA A 39 6.25 3.99 -0.02
C ALA A 39 5.37 4.96 0.76
N PHE A 40 4.87 6.01 0.11
CA PHE A 40 3.95 6.94 0.74
C PHE A 40 2.57 6.33 1.01
N ILE A 41 2.02 5.63 0.02
CA ILE A 41 0.76 4.90 0.15
C ILE A 41 0.86 3.95 1.34
N ILE A 42 1.92 3.13 1.41
CA ILE A 42 2.21 2.19 2.51
C ILE A 42 2.27 2.92 3.87
N SER A 43 2.97 4.07 3.92
CA SER A 43 3.07 4.87 5.15
C SER A 43 1.72 5.32 5.70
N LYS A 44 0.73 5.58 4.84
CA LYS A 44 -0.61 6.02 5.26
C LYS A 44 -1.62 4.88 5.38
N THR A 45 -1.51 3.85 4.55
CA THR A 45 -2.37 2.66 4.64
C THR A 45 -2.15 1.88 5.93
N CYS A 46 -0.97 1.99 6.56
CA CYS A 46 -0.68 1.38 7.86
C CYS A 46 -1.73 1.69 8.96
N VAL A 47 -2.32 2.89 8.94
CA VAL A 47 -3.34 3.31 9.92
C VAL A 47 -4.77 3.15 9.39
N THR A 48 -4.92 2.92 8.09
CA THR A 48 -6.21 2.98 7.42
C THR A 48 -7.18 1.82 7.67
N PRO A 49 -6.77 0.54 7.87
CA PRO A 49 -7.73 -0.55 8.10
C PRO A 49 -8.59 -0.37 9.36
N TYR A 50 -8.14 0.48 10.29
CA TYR A 50 -8.84 0.75 11.56
C TYR A 50 -9.75 1.99 11.49
N LEU A 51 -9.77 2.70 10.36
CA LEU A 51 -10.58 3.89 10.18
C LEU A 51 -11.89 3.55 9.46
N LYS A 52 -13.04 3.97 10.01
CA LYS A 52 -14.33 3.88 9.32
C LYS A 52 -14.38 4.89 8.18
N ILE A 53 -14.00 4.49 6.98
CA ILE A 53 -14.02 5.32 5.77
C ILE A 53 -15.36 5.15 5.05
N LYS A 54 -16.01 6.26 4.69
CA LYS A 54 -17.22 6.23 3.85
C LYS A 54 -16.84 5.93 2.40
N LYS A 55 -17.72 5.25 1.67
CA LYS A 55 -17.50 4.88 0.25
C LYS A 55 -17.08 6.07 -0.63
N ALA A 56 -17.73 7.23 -0.47
CA ALA A 56 -17.41 8.44 -1.22
C ALA A 56 -16.00 9.01 -0.93
N GLU A 57 -15.45 8.77 0.26
CA GLU A 57 -14.12 9.24 0.66
C GLU A 57 -13.04 8.33 0.10
N LYS A 58 -13.30 7.02 0.11
CA LYS A 58 -12.47 6.01 -0.53
C LYS A 58 -12.32 6.28 -2.03
N GLU A 59 -13.43 6.54 -2.73
CA GLU A 59 -13.41 6.91 -4.16
C GLU A 59 -12.61 8.21 -4.45
N LYS A 60 -12.52 9.14 -3.49
CA LYS A 60 -11.67 10.33 -3.63
C LYS A 60 -10.19 9.96 -3.51
N ILE A 61 -9.85 9.11 -2.55
CA ILE A 61 -8.48 8.65 -2.34
C ILE A 61 -8.00 7.82 -3.54
N ASP A 62 -8.82 6.89 -4.04
CA ASP A 62 -8.51 6.10 -5.24
C ASP A 62 -8.22 7.00 -6.45
N ARG A 63 -9.00 8.06 -6.64
CA ARG A 63 -8.76 9.04 -7.72
C ARG A 63 -7.43 9.78 -7.55
N ILE A 64 -7.03 10.11 -6.32
CA ILE A 64 -5.76 10.77 -6.05
C ILE A 64 -4.59 9.81 -6.30
N ILE A 65 -4.69 8.57 -5.82
CA ILE A 65 -3.70 7.51 -6.06
C ILE A 65 -3.54 7.28 -7.56
N LEU A 66 -4.64 7.06 -8.27
CA LEU A 66 -4.65 6.88 -9.72
C LEU A 66 -3.96 8.04 -10.45
N LYS A 67 -4.26 9.28 -10.07
CA LYS A 67 -3.64 10.47 -10.68
C LYS A 67 -2.13 10.53 -10.41
N ALA A 68 -1.70 10.20 -9.20
CA ALA A 68 -0.29 10.16 -8.84
C ALA A 68 0.46 9.04 -9.57
N THR A 69 -0.15 7.85 -9.69
CA THR A 69 0.43 6.73 -10.44
C THR A 69 0.56 7.06 -11.93
N LYS A 70 -0.49 7.62 -12.55
CA LYS A 70 -0.43 8.05 -13.96
C LYS A 70 0.68 9.06 -14.20
N ALA A 71 0.83 10.04 -13.30
CA ALA A 71 1.92 11.00 -13.35
C ALA A 71 3.29 10.33 -13.19
N ALA A 72 3.40 9.30 -12.36
CA ALA A 72 4.64 8.56 -12.14
C ALA A 72 5.07 7.72 -13.36
N VAL A 73 4.10 7.10 -14.04
CA VAL A 73 4.31 6.33 -15.27
C VAL A 73 4.51 7.27 -16.48
N GLY A 74 4.09 8.53 -16.38
CA GLY A 74 4.15 9.50 -17.48
C GLY A 74 3.07 9.28 -18.56
N ILE A 75 2.04 8.48 -18.25
CA ILE A 75 0.98 8.10 -19.21
C ILE A 75 -0.38 8.51 -18.64
N GLN A 76 -0.92 9.60 -19.17
CA GLN A 76 -2.18 10.19 -18.67
C GLN A 76 -3.44 9.45 -19.16
N TRP A 77 -3.38 8.86 -20.36
CA TRP A 77 -4.50 8.21 -21.04
C TRP A 77 -4.79 6.78 -20.59
N LEU A 78 -3.93 6.19 -19.74
CA LEU A 78 -4.07 4.80 -19.33
C LEU A 78 -5.33 4.61 -18.47
N SER A 79 -6.11 3.55 -18.70
CA SER A 79 -7.27 3.24 -17.85
C SER A 79 -6.82 2.65 -16.50
N PRO A 80 -7.64 2.74 -15.45
CA PRO A 80 -7.37 2.07 -14.17
C PRO A 80 -7.17 0.56 -14.34
N GLN A 81 -7.96 -0.10 -15.20
CA GLN A 81 -7.81 -1.53 -15.50
C GLN A 81 -6.45 -1.83 -16.13
N LYS A 82 -5.98 -0.99 -17.04
CA LYS A 82 -4.71 -1.19 -17.73
C LYS A 82 -3.51 -0.97 -16.79
N LEU A 83 -3.63 -0.09 -15.80
CA LEU A 83 -2.63 0.02 -14.73
C LEU A 83 -2.59 -1.22 -13.84
N LEU A 84 -3.76 -1.82 -13.56
CA LEU A 84 -3.86 -3.07 -12.82
C LEU A 84 -3.22 -4.23 -13.59
N GLU A 85 -3.46 -4.33 -14.91
CA GLU A 85 -2.81 -5.30 -15.81
C GLU A 85 -1.28 -5.16 -15.81
N MET A 86 -0.74 -3.97 -15.55
CA MET A 86 0.69 -3.72 -15.41
C MET A 86 1.26 -4.11 -14.02
N GLY A 87 0.43 -4.71 -13.16
CA GLY A 87 0.81 -5.07 -11.79
C GLY A 87 0.95 -3.86 -10.85
N ILE A 88 0.42 -2.70 -11.23
CA ILE A 88 0.43 -1.53 -10.37
C ILE A 88 -0.86 -1.52 -9.56
N HIS A 89 -0.77 -2.00 -8.31
CA HIS A 89 -1.87 -1.96 -7.35
C HIS A 89 -2.14 -0.52 -6.93
N ASN A 90 -3.35 -0.02 -7.26
CA ASN A 90 -3.67 1.41 -7.23
C ASN A 90 -4.97 1.71 -6.46
N THR A 91 -5.60 0.69 -5.89
CA THR A 91 -6.85 0.88 -5.15
C THR A 91 -6.62 0.77 -3.66
N MET A 92 -7.39 1.55 -2.91
CA MET A 92 -7.33 1.59 -1.46
C MET A 92 -7.66 0.23 -0.83
N ASP A 93 -8.55 -0.55 -1.45
CA ASP A 93 -8.89 -1.90 -0.97
C ASP A 93 -7.73 -2.87 -1.07
N GLU A 94 -7.06 -2.92 -2.22
CA GLU A 94 -5.90 -3.78 -2.41
C GLU A 94 -4.80 -3.46 -1.39
N LEU A 95 -4.64 -2.17 -1.08
CA LEU A 95 -3.65 -1.70 -0.12
C LEU A 95 -4.03 -2.01 1.32
N ILE A 96 -5.33 -1.92 1.66
CA ILE A 96 -5.85 -2.33 2.97
C ILE A 96 -5.69 -3.83 3.15
N GLU A 97 -5.99 -4.62 2.12
CA GLU A 97 -5.88 -6.07 2.16
C GLU A 97 -4.43 -6.51 2.27
N ALA A 98 -3.54 -5.96 1.43
CA ALA A 98 -2.11 -6.22 1.52
C ALA A 98 -1.54 -5.89 2.92
N GLN A 99 -1.99 -4.78 3.52
CA GLN A 99 -1.58 -4.40 4.86
C GLN A 99 -2.13 -5.36 5.93
N ARG A 100 -3.39 -5.78 5.82
CA ARG A 100 -4.01 -6.75 6.74
C ARG A 100 -3.25 -8.07 6.70
N ILE A 101 -2.91 -8.56 5.51
CA ILE A 101 -2.11 -9.77 5.32
C ILE A 101 -0.71 -9.60 5.95
N ALA A 102 -0.04 -8.46 5.73
CA ALA A 102 1.27 -8.21 6.32
C ALA A 102 1.23 -8.18 7.87
N GLN A 103 0.21 -7.54 8.45
CA GLN A 103 0.00 -7.50 9.90
C GLN A 103 -0.30 -8.89 10.46
N TYR A 104 -1.15 -9.64 9.77
CA TYR A 104 -1.49 -11.01 10.12
C TYR A 104 -0.26 -11.93 10.10
N ASN A 105 0.55 -11.87 9.04
CA ASN A 105 1.80 -12.63 8.95
C ASN A 105 2.79 -12.26 10.06
N THR A 106 2.86 -10.97 10.42
CA THR A 106 3.68 -10.50 11.53
C THR A 106 3.21 -11.08 12.86
N LEU A 107 1.89 -11.07 13.12
CA LEU A 107 1.30 -11.66 14.32
C LEU A 107 1.52 -13.19 14.37
N ALA A 108 1.35 -13.88 13.25
CA ALA A 108 1.59 -15.32 13.16
C ALA A 108 3.08 -15.68 13.37
N GLY A 109 4.00 -14.79 12.99
CA GLY A 109 5.45 -14.99 13.19
C GLY A 109 5.94 -14.76 14.62
N ALA A 110 5.22 -13.99 15.44
CA ALA A 110 5.64 -13.64 16.80
C ALA A 110 4.99 -14.53 17.87
N PRO A 111 5.72 -15.04 18.89
CA PRO A 111 5.14 -15.88 19.96
C PRO A 111 3.94 -15.23 20.66
N THR A 112 4.05 -13.95 21.03
CA THR A 112 2.95 -13.18 21.63
C THR A 112 1.80 -12.95 20.65
N GLY A 113 2.10 -12.80 19.36
CA GLY A 113 1.08 -12.62 18.32
C GLY A 113 0.23 -13.87 18.11
N ARG A 114 0.84 -15.06 18.21
CA ARG A 114 0.12 -16.36 18.17
C ARG A 114 -0.89 -16.47 19.31
N THR A 115 -0.49 -16.14 20.54
CA THR A 115 -1.39 -16.12 21.70
C THR A 115 -2.58 -15.17 21.50
N ILE A 116 -2.35 -14.01 20.87
CA ILE A 116 -3.42 -13.06 20.53
C ILE A 116 -4.37 -13.67 19.48
N LEU A 117 -3.84 -14.28 18.42
CA LEU A 117 -4.66 -14.91 17.36
C LEU A 117 -5.49 -16.07 17.90
N GLU A 118 -4.92 -16.90 18.78
CA GLU A 118 -5.62 -17.97 19.50
C GLU A 118 -6.76 -17.43 20.36
N SER A 119 -6.52 -16.35 21.11
CA SER A 119 -7.56 -15.71 21.95
C SER A 119 -8.73 -15.17 21.12
N LEU A 120 -8.46 -14.72 19.89
CA LEU A 120 -9.45 -14.21 18.94
C LEU A 120 -10.08 -15.31 18.08
N HIS A 121 -9.71 -16.59 18.28
CA HIS A 121 -10.17 -17.73 17.50
C HIS A 121 -9.91 -17.58 15.99
N ILE A 122 -8.82 -16.89 15.62
CA ILE A 122 -8.41 -16.72 14.22
C ILE A 122 -7.44 -17.86 13.88
N PRO A 123 -7.79 -18.75 12.93
CA PRO A 123 -6.92 -19.87 12.58
C PRO A 123 -5.68 -19.36 11.86
N PHE A 124 -4.49 -19.67 12.37
CA PHE A 124 -3.24 -19.36 11.70
C PHE A 124 -2.44 -20.61 11.34
N VAL A 125 -1.92 -20.63 10.10
CA VAL A 125 -1.00 -21.65 9.61
C VAL A 125 0.39 -21.04 9.70
N ASP A 126 1.26 -21.65 10.49
CA ASP A 126 2.68 -21.28 10.48
C ASP A 126 3.25 -21.61 9.11
N GLN A 127 3.56 -20.57 8.32
CA GLN A 127 4.23 -20.73 7.02
C GLN A 127 5.72 -21.01 7.18
N ASN A 128 6.22 -21.04 8.42
CA ASN A 128 7.53 -21.58 8.72
C ASN A 128 7.44 -23.11 8.62
N GLY A 129 7.36 -23.61 7.38
CA GLY A 129 7.82 -24.97 7.10
C GLY A 129 9.20 -25.11 7.75
N THR A 130 9.43 -26.26 8.40
CA THR A 130 10.72 -26.61 9.01
C THR A 130 11.83 -26.05 8.13
N LYS A 131 12.61 -25.08 8.64
CA LYS A 131 13.83 -24.65 7.96
C LYS A 131 14.69 -25.91 7.86
N ALA A 132 14.60 -26.61 6.73
CA ALA A 132 15.58 -27.60 6.39
C ALA A 132 16.89 -26.82 6.31
N THR A 133 17.81 -27.12 7.22
CA THR A 133 19.20 -26.75 7.09
C THR A 133 19.59 -27.09 5.66
N ILE A 134 19.94 -26.09 4.86
CA ILE A 134 20.62 -26.35 3.60
C ILE A 134 21.94 -26.95 4.07
N GLU A 135 22.08 -28.28 3.94
CA GLU A 135 23.37 -28.93 4.09
C GLU A 135 24.28 -28.28 3.04
N GLU A 136 25.22 -27.46 3.51
CA GLU A 136 26.41 -27.10 2.75
C GLU A 136 27.18 -28.39 2.54
N ASP A 137 26.96 -29.06 1.41
CA ASP A 137 27.89 -30.07 0.92
C ASP A 137 28.00 -30.02 -0.61
N LEU A 138 29.25 -29.74 -1.02
CA LEU A 138 29.94 -29.85 -2.33
C LEU A 138 29.83 -28.68 -3.32
#